data_AF-A0A9X4III9-F1
#
_entry.id   AF-A0A9X4III9-F1
#
_cell.length_a   1.000
_cell.length_b   1.000
_cell.length_c   1.000
_cell.angle_alpha   90.00
_cell.angle_beta   90.00
_cell.angle_gamma   90.00
#
_symmetry.space_group_name_H-M   'P 1'
#
loop_
_entity.id
_entity.type
_entity.pdbx_description
1 polymer ?
#
loop_
_entity_poly.entity_id
_entity_poly.type
_entity_poly.pdbx_seq_one_letter_code
_entity_poly.pdbx_strand_id
1 'polypeptide(L)'
;MGIAFDQDQQDFQAKVEGGDFMAGTAAIEAVTRAARQGDAGAIAELCALFARVAFITPEAASAVYDAFTRAWLASDDPALRSTMESQAALAHLTGLSRLSPALWADFWSIVQGAGTPDAEGLTAQVAGLGAHMDEAFTRKAEAVAARHPGCAGAASRPAPRRLTLDELARQPQGSLGHDIHTLIVSNDFDLEVLDREAIGLAQMTPALRYLNTRILQTHDIWHLVGGYRTTVLHEVGISAFQLAQFGHNYSAMLLAVAASSIAHASPEGFPVFIQVMAEAWLHGRRTPSFMNIDWESEWRDSIATIRARHNILPFESLYPADLIEQFASAA
;
A
#
# COMPACT_ATOMS: atom_id res chain seq x y z
N MET A 1 19.86 -25.31 9.29
CA MET A 1 18.98 -24.38 8.56
C MET A 1 18.93 -22.99 9.22
N GLY A 2 18.96 -22.87 10.55
CA GLY A 2 18.89 -21.56 11.25
C GLY A 2 20.05 -20.56 11.05
N ILE A 3 21.31 -21.01 10.95
CA ILE A 3 22.47 -20.09 10.90
C ILE A 3 22.54 -19.27 9.59
N ALA A 4 22.15 -19.85 8.45
CA ALA A 4 22.14 -19.13 7.16
C ALA A 4 21.02 -18.08 7.11
N PHE A 5 19.89 -18.39 7.73
CA PHE A 5 18.73 -17.50 7.75
C PHE A 5 18.95 -16.27 8.64
N ASP A 6 19.62 -16.42 9.78
CA ASP A 6 20.01 -15.29 10.62
C ASP A 6 20.97 -14.34 9.88
N GLN A 7 21.81 -14.86 8.98
CA GLN A 7 22.70 -14.04 8.14
C GLN A 7 21.91 -13.29 7.07
N ASP A 8 20.99 -13.96 6.36
CA ASP A 8 20.16 -13.32 5.33
C ASP A 8 19.32 -12.17 5.90
N GLN A 9 18.79 -12.33 7.13
CA GLN A 9 18.09 -11.25 7.83
C GLN A 9 19.03 -10.09 8.17
N GLN A 10 20.23 -10.37 8.68
CA GLN A 10 21.20 -9.33 9.01
C GLN A 10 21.63 -8.56 7.76
N ASP A 11 21.83 -9.25 6.65
CA ASP A 11 22.20 -8.64 5.37
C ASP A 11 21.06 -7.77 4.83
N PHE A 12 19.80 -8.24 4.93
CA PHE A 12 18.62 -7.46 4.60
C PHE A 12 18.52 -6.19 5.47
N GLN A 13 18.63 -6.33 6.79
CA GLN A 13 18.56 -5.20 7.74
C GLN A 13 19.67 -4.19 7.44
N ALA A 14 20.91 -4.67 7.26
CA ALA A 14 22.06 -3.84 6.91
C ALA A 14 21.86 -3.10 5.58
N LYS A 15 21.24 -3.74 4.59
CA LYS A 15 20.91 -3.11 3.31
C LYS A 15 19.86 -2.01 3.49
N VAL A 16 18.77 -2.27 4.22
CA VAL A 16 17.71 -1.29 4.50
C VAL A 16 18.27 -0.07 5.24
N GLU A 17 19.05 -0.30 6.30
CA GLU A 17 19.63 0.74 7.18
C GLU A 17 20.83 1.47 6.54
N GLY A 18 21.62 0.74 5.76
CA GLY A 18 22.86 1.21 5.14
C GLY A 18 22.63 2.29 4.08
N GLY A 19 21.48 2.25 3.40
CA GLY A 19 21.19 3.20 2.32
C GLY A 19 22.12 3.07 1.11
N ASP A 20 22.83 1.94 1.00
CA ASP A 20 23.64 1.58 -0.19
C ASP A 20 22.74 1.02 -1.30
N PHE A 21 21.70 1.79 -1.62
CA PHE A 21 20.95 1.62 -2.84
C PHE A 21 21.57 2.56 -3.85
N MET A 22 21.96 2.03 -5.01
CA MET A 22 22.42 2.84 -6.12
C MET A 22 21.39 3.95 -6.39
N ALA A 23 21.77 5.20 -6.13
CA ALA A 23 20.86 6.32 -6.18
C ALA A 23 20.47 6.61 -7.63
N GLY A 24 19.18 6.50 -7.94
CA GLY A 24 18.61 6.97 -9.19
C GLY A 24 17.76 5.94 -9.92
N THR A 25 16.93 6.47 -10.82
CA THR A 25 15.92 5.73 -11.58
C THR A 25 16.51 4.52 -12.32
N ALA A 26 17.63 4.69 -13.02
CA ALA A 26 18.22 3.63 -13.84
C ALA A 26 18.66 2.39 -13.03
N ALA A 27 19.12 2.59 -11.80
CA ALA A 27 19.57 1.49 -10.95
C ALA A 27 18.38 0.70 -10.38
N ILE A 28 17.34 1.40 -9.92
CA ILE A 28 16.09 0.77 -9.47
C ILE A 28 15.49 -0.05 -10.61
N GLU A 29 15.47 0.50 -11.83
CA GLU A 29 14.98 -0.22 -13.00
C GLU A 29 15.84 -1.44 -13.35
N ALA A 30 17.17 -1.38 -13.19
CA ALA A 30 18.05 -2.51 -13.44
C ALA A 30 17.80 -3.66 -12.45
N VAL A 31 17.75 -3.36 -11.15
CA VAL A 31 17.40 -4.33 -10.10
C VAL A 31 16.01 -4.92 -10.37
N THR A 32 15.04 -4.09 -10.71
CA THR A 32 13.68 -4.56 -11.02
C THR A 32 13.64 -5.54 -12.19
N ARG A 33 14.38 -5.26 -13.28
CA ARG A 33 14.45 -6.17 -14.43
C ARG A 33 15.12 -7.51 -14.07
N ALA A 34 16.16 -7.47 -13.23
CA ALA A 34 16.83 -8.68 -12.74
C ALA A 34 15.91 -9.50 -11.83
N ALA A 35 15.19 -8.85 -10.91
CA ALA A 35 14.20 -9.51 -10.06
C ALA A 35 13.08 -10.17 -10.88
N ARG A 36 12.61 -9.51 -11.96
CA ARG A 36 11.63 -10.07 -12.90
C ARG A 36 12.14 -11.33 -13.62
N GLN A 37 13.45 -11.47 -13.77
CA GLN A 37 14.09 -12.67 -14.34
C GLN A 37 14.35 -13.77 -13.31
N GLY A 38 13.95 -13.57 -12.05
CA GLY A 38 14.12 -14.54 -10.97
C GLY A 38 15.48 -14.46 -10.26
N ASP A 39 16.24 -13.37 -10.42
CA ASP A 39 17.49 -13.19 -9.68
C ASP A 39 17.19 -12.97 -8.19
N ALA A 40 17.62 -13.91 -7.35
CA ALA A 40 17.33 -13.92 -5.92
C ALA A 40 17.94 -12.71 -5.18
N GLY A 41 19.12 -12.25 -5.59
CA GLY A 41 19.77 -11.08 -5.00
C GLY A 41 18.99 -9.79 -5.32
N ALA A 42 18.52 -9.66 -6.56
CA ALA A 42 17.70 -8.54 -6.99
C ALA A 42 16.30 -8.56 -6.35
N ILE A 43 15.71 -9.73 -6.13
CA ILE A 43 14.46 -9.88 -5.36
C ILE A 43 14.66 -9.37 -3.92
N ALA A 44 15.71 -9.81 -3.24
CA ALA A 44 16.03 -9.37 -1.88
C ALA A 44 16.30 -7.86 -1.83
N GLU A 45 17.04 -7.32 -2.81
CA GLU A 45 17.31 -5.89 -2.92
C GLU A 45 16.04 -5.07 -3.18
N LEU A 46 15.12 -5.56 -4.01
CA LEU A 46 13.84 -4.92 -4.25
C LEU A 46 12.96 -4.90 -2.98
N CYS A 47 12.91 -6.01 -2.23
CA CYS A 47 12.21 -6.06 -0.94
C CYS A 47 12.82 -5.09 0.08
N ALA A 48 14.15 -5.02 0.15
CA ALA A 48 14.86 -4.08 1.00
C ALA A 48 14.59 -2.62 0.59
N LEU A 49 14.46 -2.35 -0.71
CA LEU A 49 14.12 -1.01 -1.21
C LEU A 49 12.69 -0.61 -0.79
N PHE A 50 11.72 -1.52 -0.87
CA PHE A 50 10.36 -1.28 -0.37
C PHE A 50 10.35 -1.03 1.14
N ALA A 51 11.05 -1.86 1.93
CA ALA A 51 11.18 -1.66 3.36
C ALA A 51 11.84 -0.30 3.70
N ARG A 52 12.86 0.12 2.94
CA ARG A 52 13.49 1.41 3.16
C ARG A 52 12.53 2.59 2.96
N VAL A 53 11.75 2.60 1.87
CA VAL A 53 10.78 3.69 1.66
C VAL A 53 9.61 3.62 2.63
N ALA A 54 9.26 2.42 3.13
CA ALA A 54 8.22 2.25 4.13
C ALA A 54 8.64 2.78 5.51
N PHE A 55 9.87 2.48 5.97
CA PHE A 55 10.28 2.68 7.37
C PHE A 55 11.34 3.76 7.60
N ILE A 56 12.01 4.27 6.55
CA ILE A 56 13.11 5.25 6.71
C ILE A 56 12.93 6.49 5.83
N THR A 57 12.57 6.29 4.56
CA THR A 57 12.57 7.33 3.52
C THR A 57 11.23 7.42 2.78
N PRO A 58 10.12 7.73 3.47
CA PRO A 58 8.82 7.87 2.82
C PRO A 58 8.82 8.94 1.71
N GLU A 59 9.74 9.91 1.76
CA GLU A 59 9.91 10.94 0.74
C GLU A 59 10.27 10.36 -0.64
N ALA A 60 10.93 9.21 -0.69
CA ALA A 60 11.34 8.56 -1.93
C ALA A 60 10.31 7.56 -2.48
N ALA A 61 9.23 7.27 -1.74
CA ALA A 61 8.29 6.19 -2.05
C ALA A 61 7.74 6.30 -3.49
N SER A 62 7.13 7.43 -3.85
CA SER A 62 6.53 7.58 -5.18
C SER A 62 7.54 7.44 -6.31
N ALA A 63 8.76 7.96 -6.14
CA ALA A 63 9.81 7.87 -7.15
C ALA A 63 10.34 6.45 -7.32
N VAL A 64 10.47 5.70 -6.21
CA VAL A 64 10.83 4.28 -6.23
C VAL A 64 9.77 3.46 -6.95
N TYR A 65 8.50 3.59 -6.56
CA TYR A 65 7.42 2.81 -7.15
C TYR A 65 7.17 3.17 -8.62
N ASP A 66 7.39 4.42 -9.03
CA ASP A 66 7.36 4.80 -10.46
C ASP A 66 8.45 4.10 -11.27
N ALA A 67 9.70 4.11 -10.78
CA ALA A 67 10.83 3.46 -11.44
C ALA A 67 10.66 1.93 -11.49
N PHE A 68 10.27 1.34 -10.36
CA PHE A 68 9.90 -0.07 -10.25
C PHE A 68 8.81 -0.44 -11.25
N THR A 69 7.68 0.25 -11.24
CA THR A 69 6.53 -0.08 -12.09
C THR A 69 6.89 0.06 -13.57
N ARG A 70 7.62 1.12 -13.95
CA ARG A 70 8.09 1.33 -15.33
C ARG A 70 8.92 0.15 -15.82
N ALA A 71 9.90 -0.29 -15.03
CA ALA A 71 10.76 -1.41 -15.39
C ALA A 71 10.03 -2.75 -15.38
N TRP A 72 9.20 -2.99 -14.35
CA TRP A 72 8.49 -4.26 -14.20
C TRP A 72 7.51 -4.48 -15.35
N LEU A 73 6.69 -3.47 -15.68
CA LEU A 73 5.71 -3.55 -16.76
C LEU A 73 6.30 -3.26 -18.15
N ALA A 74 7.56 -2.85 -18.24
CA ALA A 74 8.15 -2.29 -19.47
C ALA A 74 7.28 -1.17 -20.07
N SER A 75 6.73 -0.31 -19.21
CA SER A 75 5.77 0.73 -19.58
C SER A 75 6.45 2.06 -19.91
N ASP A 76 5.98 2.75 -20.95
CA ASP A 76 6.36 4.11 -21.30
C ASP A 76 5.30 5.15 -20.88
N ASP A 77 4.38 4.76 -19.99
CA ASP A 77 3.25 5.59 -19.60
C ASP A 77 3.70 6.95 -19.05
N PRO A 78 3.13 8.07 -19.55
CA PRO A 78 3.46 9.40 -19.07
C PRO A 78 3.32 9.61 -17.56
N ALA A 79 2.38 8.91 -16.91
CA ALA A 79 2.10 9.00 -15.49
C ALA A 79 3.26 8.48 -14.62
N LEU A 80 4.16 7.66 -15.17
CA LEU A 80 5.33 7.11 -14.47
C LEU A 80 6.61 7.92 -14.72
N ARG A 81 6.59 8.94 -15.59
CA ARG A 81 7.80 9.64 -16.05
C ARG A 81 8.62 10.18 -14.88
N SER A 82 9.93 9.92 -14.93
CA SER A 82 10.87 10.53 -13.99
C SER A 82 10.90 12.05 -14.20
N THR A 83 10.74 12.79 -13.12
CA THR A 83 10.84 14.26 -13.09
C THR A 83 12.09 14.69 -12.33
N MET A 84 12.44 15.97 -12.37
CA MET A 84 13.51 16.50 -11.51
C MET A 84 13.19 16.32 -10.02
N GLU A 85 11.92 16.47 -9.65
CA GLU A 85 11.46 16.25 -8.27
C GLU A 85 11.58 14.77 -7.88
N SER A 86 11.19 13.84 -8.74
CA SER A 86 11.34 12.40 -8.45
C SER A 86 12.82 12.01 -8.33
N GLN A 87 13.69 12.57 -9.16
CA GLN A 87 15.14 12.34 -9.07
C GLN A 87 15.72 12.91 -7.76
N ALA A 88 15.30 14.10 -7.35
CA ALA A 88 15.70 14.69 -6.08
C ALA A 88 15.20 13.86 -4.89
N ALA A 89 13.98 13.32 -4.95
CA ALA A 89 13.42 12.46 -3.92
C ALA A 89 14.24 11.17 -3.73
N LEU A 90 14.76 10.58 -4.81
CA LEU A 90 15.64 9.40 -4.73
C LEU A 90 16.96 9.67 -4.00
N ALA A 91 17.39 10.93 -3.86
CA ALA A 91 18.56 11.26 -3.05
C ALA A 91 18.36 10.93 -1.57
N HIS A 92 17.11 10.87 -1.07
CA HIS A 92 16.83 10.44 0.31
C HIS A 92 17.17 8.96 0.54
N LEU A 93 17.28 8.15 -0.51
CA LEU A 93 17.69 6.76 -0.39
C LEU A 93 19.13 6.61 0.08
N THR A 94 19.97 7.64 -0.05
CA THR A 94 21.35 7.61 0.46
C THR A 94 21.38 8.22 1.85
N GLY A 95 21.63 7.37 2.86
CA GLY A 95 21.66 7.82 4.24
C GLY A 95 21.61 6.66 5.21
N LEU A 96 22.53 6.69 6.17
CA LEU A 96 22.54 5.74 7.28
C LEU A 96 21.40 6.10 8.24
N SER A 97 20.57 5.11 8.54
CA SER A 97 19.54 5.21 9.57
C SER A 97 19.44 3.87 10.28
N ARG A 98 19.26 3.87 11.59
CA ARG A 98 19.04 2.65 12.36
C ARG A 98 17.60 2.57 12.81
N LEU A 99 16.98 1.42 12.57
CA LEU A 99 15.68 1.09 13.14
C LEU A 99 15.89 0.39 14.49
N SER A 100 14.84 0.34 15.31
CA SER A 100 14.94 -0.33 16.60
C SER A 100 15.08 -1.85 16.39
N PRO A 101 15.86 -2.56 17.22
CA PRO A 101 15.89 -4.03 17.17
C PRO A 101 14.51 -4.66 17.38
N ALA A 102 13.63 -4.00 18.14
CA ALA A 102 12.26 -4.44 18.38
C ALA A 102 11.42 -4.38 17.09
N LEU A 103 11.59 -3.34 16.27
CA LEU A 103 10.94 -3.29 14.95
C LEU A 103 11.35 -4.47 14.10
N TRP A 104 12.66 -4.78 14.04
CA TRP A 104 13.13 -5.88 13.23
C TRP A 104 12.62 -7.23 13.74
N ALA A 105 12.57 -7.43 15.06
CA ALA A 105 11.97 -8.62 15.65
C ALA A 105 10.50 -8.81 15.22
N ASP A 106 9.69 -7.76 15.30
CA ASP A 106 8.27 -7.81 14.92
C ASP A 106 8.10 -7.96 13.39
N PHE A 107 8.89 -7.24 12.59
CA PHE A 107 8.90 -7.36 11.13
C PHE A 107 9.17 -8.81 10.70
N TRP A 108 10.23 -9.41 11.23
CA TRP A 108 10.60 -10.78 10.89
C TRP A 108 9.62 -11.82 11.44
N SER A 109 9.02 -11.55 12.61
CA SER A 109 7.92 -12.39 13.12
C SER A 109 6.74 -12.43 12.15
N ILE A 110 6.39 -11.30 11.52
CA ILE A 110 5.29 -11.25 10.53
C ILE A 110 5.72 -11.94 9.22
N VAL A 111 6.94 -11.64 8.74
CA VAL A 111 7.47 -12.22 7.48
C VAL A 111 7.54 -13.75 7.55
N GLN A 112 7.92 -14.31 8.69
CA GLN A 112 8.01 -15.76 8.92
C GLN A 112 6.66 -16.39 9.31
N GLY A 113 5.83 -15.62 10.01
CA GLY A 113 4.56 -16.09 10.56
C GLY A 113 3.42 -16.19 9.55
N ALA A 114 3.60 -15.72 8.32
CA ALA A 114 2.60 -15.74 7.26
C ALA A 114 2.33 -17.17 6.72
N GLY A 115 1.71 -18.02 7.54
CA GLY A 115 0.81 -19.06 7.06
C GLY A 115 -0.57 -18.43 6.87
N THR A 116 -1.13 -18.53 5.66
CA THR A 116 -2.40 -17.89 5.19
C THR A 116 -3.10 -17.03 6.24
N PRO A 117 -2.70 -15.74 6.40
CA PRO A 117 -3.38 -14.84 7.30
C PRO A 117 -4.77 -14.53 6.75
N ASP A 118 -5.75 -14.42 7.65
CA ASP A 118 -6.85 -13.52 7.36
C ASP A 118 -6.28 -12.12 7.08
N ALA A 119 -6.82 -11.42 6.09
CA ALA A 119 -6.30 -10.10 5.70
C ALA A 119 -6.34 -9.09 6.86
N GLU A 120 -7.27 -9.29 7.79
CA GLU A 120 -7.46 -8.48 9.00
C GLU A 120 -6.33 -8.65 10.02
N GLY A 121 -5.89 -9.90 10.28
CA GLY A 121 -4.79 -10.17 11.21
C GLY A 121 -3.46 -9.61 10.72
N LEU A 122 -3.17 -9.73 9.42
CA LEU A 122 -1.98 -9.10 8.82
C LEU A 122 -2.06 -7.56 8.94
N THR A 123 -3.25 -6.99 8.75
CA THR A 123 -3.45 -5.54 8.83
C THR A 123 -3.13 -4.98 10.20
N ALA A 124 -3.65 -5.60 11.26
CA ALA A 124 -3.36 -5.20 12.64
C ALA A 124 -1.88 -5.37 13.01
N GLN A 125 -1.25 -6.48 12.58
CA GLN A 125 0.17 -6.74 12.83
C GLN A 125 1.08 -5.69 12.18
N VAL A 126 0.83 -5.36 10.91
CA VAL A 126 1.60 -4.33 10.19
C VAL A 126 1.36 -2.94 10.80
N ALA A 127 0.12 -2.61 11.19
CA ALA A 127 -0.18 -1.35 11.86
C ALA A 127 0.59 -1.23 13.19
N GLY A 128 0.76 -2.36 13.91
CA GLY A 128 1.57 -2.45 15.12
C GLY A 128 3.04 -2.05 14.94
N LEU A 129 3.62 -2.24 13.73
CA LEU A 129 4.99 -1.80 13.44
C LEU A 129 5.16 -0.27 13.56
N GLY A 130 4.07 0.48 13.37
CA GLY A 130 4.05 1.94 13.55
C GLY A 130 4.42 2.38 14.97
N ALA A 131 4.20 1.54 15.99
CA ALA A 131 4.56 1.84 17.39
C ALA A 131 6.07 1.97 17.61
N HIS A 132 6.89 1.45 16.70
CA HIS A 132 8.35 1.55 16.75
C HIS A 132 8.92 2.77 16.03
N MET A 133 8.08 3.56 15.35
CA MET A 133 8.51 4.73 14.60
C MET A 133 8.79 5.90 15.53
N ASP A 134 9.89 6.61 15.27
CA ASP A 134 10.27 7.79 16.04
C ASP A 134 9.64 9.07 15.50
N GLU A 135 9.78 10.16 16.26
CA GLU A 135 9.25 11.48 15.88
C GLU A 135 9.86 12.01 14.58
N ALA A 136 11.11 11.63 14.27
CA ALA A 136 11.76 12.06 13.03
C ALA A 136 11.09 11.44 11.81
N PHE A 137 10.78 10.15 11.86
CA PHE A 137 9.99 9.46 10.86
C PHE A 137 8.58 10.06 10.77
N THR A 138 7.89 10.26 11.89
CA THR A 138 6.54 10.87 11.90
C THR A 138 6.53 12.23 11.20
N ARG A 139 7.54 13.08 11.43
CA ARG A 139 7.65 14.38 10.73
C ARG A 139 7.83 14.23 9.22
N LYS A 140 8.59 13.24 8.76
CA LYS A 140 8.76 12.96 7.33
C LYS A 140 7.45 12.47 6.71
N ALA A 141 6.78 11.51 7.36
CA ALA A 141 5.50 10.97 6.90
C ALA A 141 4.41 12.05 6.83
N GLU A 142 4.33 12.93 7.84
CA GLU A 142 3.44 14.09 7.83
C GLU A 142 3.74 15.04 6.67
N ALA A 143 5.01 15.36 6.42
CA ALA A 143 5.40 16.23 5.32
C ALA A 143 5.07 15.62 3.95
N VAL A 144 5.24 14.32 3.78
CA VAL A 144 4.86 13.58 2.56
C VAL A 144 3.35 13.62 2.38
N ALA A 145 2.58 13.26 3.41
CA ALA A 145 1.12 13.29 3.36
C ALA A 145 0.59 14.70 3.05
N ALA A 146 1.14 15.75 3.68
CA ALA A 146 0.70 17.12 3.45
C ALA A 146 1.00 17.66 2.04
N ARG A 147 2.04 17.14 1.39
CA ARG A 147 2.45 17.56 0.03
C ARG A 147 1.87 16.68 -1.08
N HIS A 148 1.40 15.48 -0.75
CA HIS A 148 0.87 14.56 -1.76
C HIS A 148 -0.33 15.20 -2.48
N PRO A 149 -0.38 15.21 -3.82
CA PRO A 149 -1.47 15.83 -4.57
C PRO A 149 -2.86 15.29 -4.19
N GLY A 150 -2.96 13.98 -3.94
CA GLY A 150 -4.19 13.35 -3.46
C GLY A 150 -4.53 13.58 -1.99
N CYS A 151 -3.74 14.38 -1.27
CA CYS A 151 -3.99 14.76 0.12
C CYS A 151 -4.08 16.28 0.27
N ALA A 152 -4.37 17.01 -0.82
CA ALA A 152 -4.43 18.46 -0.82
C ALA A 152 -5.35 19.00 0.28
N GLY A 153 -4.77 19.79 1.19
CA GLY A 153 -5.48 20.39 2.33
C GLY A 153 -5.74 19.44 3.51
N ALA A 154 -5.21 18.22 3.51
CA ALA A 154 -5.40 17.26 4.61
C ALA A 154 -5.04 17.85 5.99
N ALA A 155 -3.99 18.66 6.06
CA ALA A 155 -3.54 19.28 7.31
C ALA A 155 -4.54 20.28 7.93
N SER A 156 -5.46 20.84 7.13
CA SER A 156 -6.43 21.86 7.57
C SER A 156 -7.88 21.38 7.54
N ARG A 157 -8.15 20.21 6.96
CA ARG A 157 -9.49 19.64 6.91
C ARG A 157 -9.91 19.08 8.27
N PRO A 158 -11.18 19.26 8.69
CA PRO A 158 -11.70 18.54 9.83
C PRO A 158 -11.74 17.03 9.54
N ALA A 159 -11.61 16.22 10.59
CA ALA A 159 -11.81 14.78 10.45
C ALA A 159 -13.23 14.50 9.93
N PRO A 160 -13.40 13.58 8.97
CA PRO A 160 -14.72 13.23 8.48
C PRO A 160 -15.60 12.63 9.59
N ARG A 161 -16.91 12.84 9.50
CA ARG A 161 -17.89 12.24 10.43
C ARG A 161 -17.82 10.71 10.32
N ARG A 162 -18.13 10.00 11.40
CA ARG A 162 -18.33 8.54 11.36
C ARG A 162 -19.50 8.15 10.45
N LEU A 163 -19.24 7.17 9.59
CA LEU A 163 -20.25 6.50 8.77
C LEU A 163 -21.04 5.54 9.68
N THR A 164 -22.31 5.30 9.33
CA THR A 164 -23.17 4.37 10.11
C THR A 164 -23.84 3.38 9.17
N LEU A 165 -24.02 2.14 9.63
CA LEU A 165 -24.73 1.11 8.87
C LEU A 165 -26.15 1.56 8.53
N ASP A 166 -26.85 2.22 9.46
CA ASP A 166 -28.19 2.75 9.22
C ASP A 166 -28.25 3.78 8.08
N GLU A 167 -27.20 4.58 7.91
CA GLU A 167 -27.11 5.54 6.80
C GLU A 167 -26.95 4.83 5.45
N LEU A 168 -26.14 3.77 5.41
CA LEU A 168 -25.92 2.96 4.22
C LEU A 168 -27.13 2.07 3.87
N ALA A 169 -27.78 1.49 4.88
CA ALA A 169 -28.96 0.64 4.74
C ALA A 169 -30.17 1.37 4.12
N ARG A 170 -30.26 2.69 4.34
CA ARG A 170 -31.34 3.55 3.80
C ARG A 170 -31.16 3.90 2.32
N GLN A 171 -30.05 3.52 1.69
CA GLN A 171 -29.78 3.87 0.31
C GLN A 171 -30.50 2.91 -0.67
N PRO A 172 -30.81 3.37 -1.90
CA PRO A 172 -31.50 2.54 -2.89
C PRO A 172 -30.72 1.29 -3.26
N GLN A 173 -31.41 0.18 -3.55
CA GLN A 173 -30.77 -1.02 -4.08
C GLN A 173 -29.99 -0.71 -5.37
N GLY A 174 -28.76 -1.24 -5.48
CA GLY A 174 -27.85 -0.98 -6.60
C GLY A 174 -27.15 0.38 -6.57
N SER A 175 -27.25 1.11 -5.45
CA SER A 175 -26.44 2.28 -5.18
C SER A 175 -25.16 1.92 -4.42
N LEU A 176 -24.15 2.79 -4.48
CA LEU A 176 -22.89 2.61 -3.75
C LEU A 176 -23.12 2.38 -2.25
N GLY A 177 -23.98 3.18 -1.61
CA GLY A 177 -24.23 3.03 -0.19
C GLY A 177 -24.88 1.68 0.17
N HIS A 178 -25.80 1.18 -0.67
CA HIS A 178 -26.40 -0.13 -0.46
C HIS A 178 -25.40 -1.28 -0.71
N ASP A 179 -24.52 -1.12 -1.69
CA ASP A 179 -23.48 -2.10 -2.02
C ASP A 179 -22.45 -2.20 -0.89
N ILE A 180 -22.03 -1.06 -0.30
CA ILE A 180 -21.16 -1.04 0.90
C ILE A 180 -21.86 -1.71 2.08
N HIS A 181 -23.12 -1.36 2.36
CA HIS A 181 -23.87 -2.01 3.44
C HIS A 181 -23.90 -3.53 3.27
N THR A 182 -24.17 -3.99 2.05
CA THR A 182 -24.24 -5.42 1.73
C THR A 182 -22.88 -6.09 1.90
N LEU A 183 -21.80 -5.46 1.44
CA LEU A 183 -20.43 -5.95 1.60
C LEU A 183 -20.10 -6.15 3.08
N ILE A 184 -20.33 -5.13 3.91
CA ILE A 184 -19.99 -5.15 5.33
C ILE A 184 -20.80 -6.22 6.07
N VAL A 185 -22.13 -6.23 5.90
CA VAL A 185 -23.01 -7.16 6.61
C VAL A 185 -22.81 -8.61 6.14
N SER A 186 -22.55 -8.84 4.86
CA SER A 186 -22.43 -10.22 4.33
C SER A 186 -21.11 -10.89 4.70
N ASN A 187 -20.05 -10.12 4.96
CA ASN A 187 -18.74 -10.64 5.35
C ASN A 187 -18.46 -10.50 6.86
N ASP A 188 -19.42 -10.01 7.65
CA ASP A 188 -19.26 -9.73 9.08
C ASP A 188 -18.07 -8.79 9.36
N PHE A 189 -17.89 -7.79 8.49
CA PHE A 189 -16.82 -6.81 8.62
C PHE A 189 -17.23 -5.66 9.56
N ASP A 190 -16.21 -5.02 10.12
CA ASP A 190 -16.37 -3.69 10.71
C ASP A 190 -16.37 -2.60 9.63
N LEU A 191 -17.12 -1.51 9.85
CA LEU A 191 -17.10 -0.34 8.96
C LEU A 191 -15.73 0.33 8.86
N GLU A 192 -14.89 0.11 9.88
CA GLU A 192 -13.51 0.57 9.94
C GLU A 192 -12.68 -0.62 10.38
N VAL A 193 -11.80 -1.10 9.51
CA VAL A 193 -10.98 -2.33 9.72
C VAL A 193 -10.06 -2.28 10.93
N LEU A 194 -9.83 -1.10 11.51
CA LEU A 194 -9.06 -0.94 12.74
C LEU A 194 -9.83 -0.06 13.72
N ASP A 195 -9.77 -0.43 15.00
CA ASP A 195 -10.22 0.44 16.09
C ASP A 195 -9.37 1.71 16.12
N ARG A 196 -9.98 2.83 15.70
CA ARG A 196 -9.30 4.13 15.60
C ARG A 196 -8.83 4.68 16.94
N GLU A 197 -9.49 4.30 18.03
CA GLU A 197 -9.09 4.66 19.38
C GLU A 197 -7.86 3.85 19.79
N ALA A 198 -7.84 2.55 19.50
CA ALA A 198 -6.72 1.66 19.80
C ALA A 198 -5.43 2.06 19.06
N ILE A 199 -5.53 2.48 17.79
CA ILE A 199 -4.37 2.91 16.99
C ILE A 199 -3.95 4.38 17.24
N GLY A 200 -4.60 5.08 18.17
CA GLY A 200 -4.23 6.46 18.52
C GLY A 200 -4.44 7.47 17.38
N LEU A 201 -5.47 7.27 16.56
CA LEU A 201 -5.71 8.09 15.37
C LEU A 201 -5.86 9.58 15.69
N ALA A 202 -6.47 9.90 16.84
CA ALA A 202 -6.68 11.29 17.28
C ALA A 202 -5.35 12.01 17.62
N GLN A 203 -4.32 11.26 18.01
CA GLN A 203 -3.01 11.76 18.42
C GLN A 203 -2.06 11.98 17.24
N MET A 204 -2.41 11.49 16.06
CA MET A 204 -1.62 11.73 14.85
C MET A 204 -1.57 13.21 14.48
N THR A 205 -0.50 13.58 13.78
CA THR A 205 -0.32 14.91 13.20
C THR A 205 -1.43 15.23 12.18
N PRO A 206 -1.75 16.51 11.92
CA PRO A 206 -2.98 16.88 11.22
C PRO A 206 -3.23 16.20 9.87
N ALA A 207 -2.22 16.14 8.98
CA ALA A 207 -2.39 15.52 7.68
C ALA A 207 -2.53 14.00 7.79
N LEU A 208 -1.68 13.34 8.60
CA LEU A 208 -1.79 11.91 8.86
C LEU A 208 -3.10 11.53 9.53
N ARG A 209 -3.59 12.33 10.49
CA ARG A 209 -4.88 12.11 11.13
C ARG A 209 -6.02 12.16 10.12
N TYR A 210 -6.10 13.19 9.30
CA TYR A 210 -7.13 13.28 8.26
C TYR A 210 -7.03 12.12 7.28
N LEU A 211 -5.83 11.86 6.77
CA LEU A 211 -5.57 10.81 5.79
C LEU A 211 -5.98 9.44 6.30
N ASN A 212 -5.46 9.01 7.45
CA ASN A 212 -5.76 7.70 8.02
C ASN A 212 -7.24 7.58 8.44
N THR A 213 -7.87 8.66 8.93
CA THR A 213 -9.32 8.64 9.23
C THR A 213 -10.12 8.41 7.96
N ARG A 214 -9.82 9.12 6.87
CA ARG A 214 -10.56 8.96 5.62
C ARG A 214 -10.35 7.57 5.05
N ILE A 215 -9.11 7.07 5.05
CA ILE A 215 -8.78 5.71 4.57
C ILE A 215 -9.59 4.66 5.31
N LEU A 216 -9.60 4.67 6.65
CA LEU A 216 -10.35 3.69 7.44
C LEU A 216 -11.85 3.66 7.09
N GLN A 217 -12.42 4.81 6.72
CA GLN A 217 -13.85 4.91 6.42
C GLN A 217 -14.20 4.60 4.97
N THR A 218 -13.25 4.75 4.05
CA THR A 218 -13.51 4.68 2.61
C THR A 218 -12.74 3.59 1.90
N HIS A 219 -11.96 2.78 2.61
CA HIS A 219 -11.20 1.66 2.04
C HIS A 219 -12.07 0.76 1.16
N ASP A 220 -13.18 0.25 1.70
CA ASP A 220 -14.06 -0.68 0.99
C ASP A 220 -14.83 -0.02 -0.16
N ILE A 221 -15.03 1.30 -0.05
CA ILE A 221 -15.59 2.12 -1.12
C ILE A 221 -14.62 2.15 -2.29
N TRP A 222 -13.33 2.28 -2.02
CA TRP A 222 -12.30 2.28 -3.05
C TRP A 222 -12.09 0.89 -3.64
N HIS A 223 -12.31 -0.18 -2.88
CA HIS A 223 -12.41 -1.53 -3.45
C HIS A 223 -13.50 -1.56 -4.53
N LEU A 224 -14.74 -1.25 -4.15
CA LEU A 224 -15.90 -1.31 -5.04
C LEU A 224 -15.74 -0.40 -6.27
N VAL A 225 -15.38 0.87 -6.06
CA VAL A 225 -15.31 1.88 -7.13
C VAL A 225 -14.04 1.71 -7.96
N GLY A 226 -12.92 1.36 -7.34
CA GLY A 226 -11.65 1.07 -8.01
C GLY A 226 -11.66 -0.27 -8.76
N GLY A 227 -12.63 -1.15 -8.52
CA GLY A 227 -12.73 -2.44 -9.23
C GLY A 227 -11.88 -3.55 -8.61
N TYR A 228 -11.50 -3.38 -7.34
CA TYR A 228 -10.83 -4.41 -6.56
C TYR A 228 -11.87 -5.32 -5.89
N ARG A 229 -11.47 -6.55 -5.62
CA ARG A 229 -12.26 -7.56 -4.91
C ARG A 229 -11.59 -7.78 -3.56
N THR A 230 -12.32 -8.30 -2.59
CA THR A 230 -11.78 -8.65 -1.27
C THR A 230 -11.09 -10.02 -1.31
N THR A 231 -10.05 -10.13 -2.16
CA THR A 231 -9.21 -11.31 -2.33
C THR A 231 -7.77 -10.96 -1.99
N VAL A 232 -6.95 -11.94 -1.63
CA VAL A 232 -5.56 -11.72 -1.16
C VAL A 232 -4.75 -10.89 -2.16
N LEU A 233 -4.82 -11.20 -3.45
CA LEU A 233 -4.10 -10.43 -4.47
C LEU A 233 -4.63 -9.01 -4.64
N HIS A 234 -5.94 -8.81 -4.51
CA HIS A 234 -6.53 -7.49 -4.68
C HIS A 234 -6.37 -6.62 -3.43
N GLU A 235 -6.17 -7.17 -2.24
CA GLU A 235 -5.74 -6.39 -1.05
C GLU A 235 -4.32 -5.82 -1.21
N VAL A 236 -3.44 -6.56 -1.89
CA VAL A 236 -2.12 -6.05 -2.29
C VAL A 236 -2.28 -4.97 -3.35
N GLY A 237 -3.15 -5.22 -4.33
CA GLY A 237 -3.49 -4.26 -5.38
C GLY A 237 -4.01 -2.94 -4.82
N ILE A 238 -5.04 -2.96 -3.97
CA ILE A 238 -5.62 -1.74 -3.40
C ILE A 238 -4.59 -0.99 -2.55
N SER A 239 -3.70 -1.70 -1.85
CA SER A 239 -2.62 -1.08 -1.08
C SER A 239 -1.66 -0.30 -1.98
N ALA A 240 -1.26 -0.86 -3.13
CA ALA A 240 -0.43 -0.16 -4.12
C ALA A 240 -1.16 1.03 -4.75
N PHE A 241 -2.46 0.87 -5.04
CA PHE A 241 -3.31 1.94 -5.54
C PHE A 241 -3.42 3.10 -4.55
N GLN A 242 -3.65 2.81 -3.27
CA GLN A 242 -3.72 3.80 -2.19
C GLN A 242 -2.40 4.55 -2.01
N LEU A 243 -1.27 3.84 -2.06
CA LEU A 243 0.04 4.48 -1.98
C LEU A 243 0.25 5.44 -3.17
N ALA A 244 -0.15 5.05 -4.38
CA ALA A 244 -0.05 5.91 -5.56
C ALA A 244 -0.98 7.14 -5.48
N GLN A 245 -2.19 6.97 -4.95
CA GLN A 245 -3.20 8.01 -4.92
C GLN A 245 -3.00 9.03 -3.81
N PHE A 246 -2.51 8.63 -2.64
CA PHE A 246 -2.43 9.52 -1.47
C PHE A 246 -1.16 9.39 -0.62
N GLY A 247 -0.15 8.63 -1.06
CA GLY A 247 1.12 8.50 -0.34
C GLY A 247 0.97 7.86 1.05
N HIS A 248 -0.01 6.96 1.19
CA HIS A 248 -0.36 6.34 2.47
C HIS A 248 0.79 5.48 3.03
N ASN A 249 1.43 5.93 4.10
CA ASN A 249 2.61 5.26 4.63
C ASN A 249 2.35 3.83 5.13
N TYR A 250 1.20 3.56 5.76
CA TYR A 250 0.83 2.19 6.14
C TYR A 250 0.74 1.26 4.91
N SER A 251 0.20 1.74 3.78
CA SER A 251 0.20 0.94 2.55
C SER A 251 1.63 0.60 2.09
N ALA A 252 2.60 1.50 2.24
CA ALA A 252 4.01 1.18 1.96
C ALA A 252 4.56 0.10 2.91
N MET A 253 4.24 0.17 4.21
CA MET A 253 4.63 -0.85 5.20
C MET A 253 4.03 -2.22 4.85
N LEU A 254 2.73 -2.26 4.53
CA LEU A 254 2.03 -3.49 4.15
C LEU A 254 2.63 -4.11 2.89
N LEU A 255 2.90 -3.32 1.86
CA LEU A 255 3.52 -3.81 0.62
C LEU A 255 4.95 -4.31 0.86
N ALA A 256 5.73 -3.63 1.70
CA ALA A 256 7.10 -4.06 2.04
C ALA A 256 7.12 -5.38 2.82
N VAL A 257 6.26 -5.51 3.83
CA VAL A 257 6.10 -6.74 4.62
C VAL A 257 5.61 -7.87 3.72
N ALA A 258 4.51 -7.66 2.99
CA ALA A 258 3.94 -8.71 2.14
C ALA A 258 4.88 -9.15 1.01
N ALA A 259 5.61 -8.22 0.36
CA ALA A 259 6.64 -8.59 -0.62
C ALA A 259 7.73 -9.47 0.01
N SER A 260 8.17 -9.12 1.22
CA SER A 260 9.20 -9.87 1.96
C SER A 260 8.68 -11.23 2.42
N SER A 261 7.42 -11.32 2.87
CA SER A 261 6.75 -12.59 3.21
C SER A 261 6.67 -13.52 2.02
N ILE A 262 6.26 -13.02 0.84
CA ILE A 262 6.17 -13.86 -0.36
C ILE A 262 7.56 -14.27 -0.85
N ALA A 263 8.53 -13.36 -0.87
CA ALA A 263 9.91 -13.69 -1.22
C ALA A 263 10.52 -14.74 -0.26
N HIS A 264 10.09 -14.76 0.99
CA HIS A 264 10.53 -15.73 1.99
C HIS A 264 9.82 -17.10 1.86
N ALA A 265 8.48 -17.10 1.85
CA ALA A 265 7.67 -18.30 1.95
C ALA A 265 7.40 -18.99 0.61
N SER A 266 7.29 -18.22 -0.48
CA SER A 266 6.92 -18.72 -1.81
C SER A 266 7.58 -17.89 -2.92
N PRO A 267 8.91 -18.00 -3.12
CA PRO A 267 9.64 -17.23 -4.14
C PRO A 267 9.04 -17.34 -5.55
N GLU A 268 8.43 -18.47 -5.88
CA GLU A 268 7.73 -18.72 -7.15
C GLU A 268 6.46 -17.88 -7.33
N GLY A 269 5.82 -17.47 -6.24
CA GLY A 269 4.65 -16.58 -6.23
C GLY A 269 5.03 -15.10 -6.32
N PHE A 270 6.29 -14.75 -6.06
CA PHE A 270 6.78 -13.37 -6.05
C PHE A 270 6.49 -12.62 -7.37
N PRO A 271 6.72 -13.19 -8.57
CA PRO A 271 6.42 -12.48 -9.81
C PRO A 271 4.93 -12.13 -9.99
N VAL A 272 4.02 -13.00 -9.55
CA VAL A 272 2.57 -12.76 -9.61
C VAL A 272 2.20 -11.58 -8.70
N PHE A 273 2.68 -11.63 -7.46
CA PHE A 273 2.45 -10.60 -6.45
C PHE A 273 2.96 -9.22 -6.92
N ILE A 274 4.19 -9.17 -7.43
CA ILE A 274 4.81 -7.94 -7.90
C ILE A 274 4.16 -7.42 -9.19
N GLN A 275 3.68 -8.30 -10.07
CA GLN A 275 2.89 -7.91 -11.24
C GLN A 275 1.61 -7.15 -10.83
N VAL A 276 0.81 -7.71 -9.92
CA VAL A 276 -0.43 -7.07 -9.45
C VAL A 276 -0.13 -5.75 -8.75
N MET A 277 0.93 -5.70 -7.93
CA MET A 277 1.39 -4.47 -7.28
C MET A 277 1.74 -3.37 -8.30
N ALA A 278 2.51 -3.70 -9.34
CA ALA A 278 2.91 -2.74 -10.37
C ALA A 278 1.71 -2.25 -11.21
N GLU A 279 0.81 -3.16 -11.60
CA GLU A 279 -0.42 -2.80 -12.33
C GLU A 279 -1.31 -1.87 -11.51
N ALA A 280 -1.48 -2.16 -10.21
CA ALA A 280 -2.30 -1.35 -9.32
C ALA A 280 -1.67 0.00 -8.98
N TRP A 281 -0.33 0.08 -8.88
CA TRP A 281 0.38 1.35 -8.82
C TRP A 281 0.07 2.20 -10.06
N LEU A 282 0.24 1.65 -11.25
CA LEU A 282 -0.04 2.37 -12.51
C LEU A 282 -1.51 2.78 -12.61
N HIS A 283 -2.43 1.91 -12.18
CA HIS A 283 -3.85 2.25 -12.07
C HIS A 283 -4.05 3.47 -11.16
N GLY A 284 -3.47 3.46 -9.96
CA GLY A 284 -3.51 4.60 -9.05
C GLY A 284 -2.87 5.87 -9.62
N ARG A 285 -1.82 5.76 -10.42
CA ARG A 285 -1.20 6.93 -11.09
C ARG A 285 -2.07 7.53 -12.21
N ARG A 286 -2.91 6.72 -12.85
CA ARG A 286 -3.82 7.15 -13.93
C ARG A 286 -5.17 7.64 -13.42
N THR A 287 -5.60 7.13 -12.28
CA THR A 287 -6.95 7.38 -11.75
C THR A 287 -7.07 8.77 -11.15
N PRO A 288 -8.14 9.52 -11.47
CA PRO A 288 -8.44 10.81 -10.82
C PRO A 288 -8.52 10.65 -9.29
N SER A 289 -8.13 11.69 -8.55
CA SER A 289 -7.96 11.57 -7.10
C SER A 289 -9.25 11.17 -6.36
N PHE A 290 -9.24 9.98 -5.76
CA PHE A 290 -10.36 9.47 -4.96
C PHE A 290 -10.63 10.30 -3.69
N MET A 291 -9.61 10.98 -3.17
CA MET A 291 -9.74 11.87 -2.00
C MET A 291 -10.43 13.21 -2.31
N ASN A 292 -10.58 13.55 -3.59
CA ASN A 292 -11.31 14.73 -4.03
C ASN A 292 -12.80 14.45 -4.27
N ILE A 293 -13.22 13.19 -4.24
CA ILE A 293 -14.62 12.80 -4.40
C ILE A 293 -15.35 13.02 -3.07
N ASP A 294 -16.44 13.77 -3.13
CA ASP A 294 -17.38 13.92 -2.02
C ASP A 294 -18.26 12.66 -1.92
N TRP A 295 -17.67 11.58 -1.38
CA TRP A 295 -18.29 10.26 -1.33
C TRP A 295 -19.68 10.26 -0.71
N GLU A 296 -19.91 11.08 0.31
CA GLU A 296 -21.21 11.21 0.97
C GLU A 296 -22.32 11.71 0.05
N SER A 297 -21.98 12.49 -0.98
CA SER A 297 -22.93 12.91 -2.03
C SER A 297 -23.26 11.80 -3.03
N GLU A 298 -22.45 10.75 -3.07
CA GLU A 298 -22.49 9.67 -4.07
C GLU A 298 -23.25 8.42 -3.62
N TRP A 299 -23.66 8.33 -2.35
CA TRP A 299 -24.31 7.13 -1.78
C TRP A 299 -25.52 6.60 -2.52
N ARG A 300 -26.26 7.48 -3.22
CA ARG A 300 -27.48 7.12 -3.95
C ARG A 300 -27.22 6.70 -5.39
N ASP A 301 -26.03 6.94 -5.89
CA ASP A 301 -25.67 6.66 -7.27
C ASP A 301 -25.08 5.26 -7.42
N SER A 302 -25.25 4.66 -8.60
CA SER A 302 -24.61 3.38 -8.91
C SER A 302 -23.10 3.56 -9.12
N ILE A 303 -22.32 2.52 -8.83
CA ILE A 303 -20.87 2.50 -9.08
C ILE A 303 -20.55 2.86 -10.55
N ALA A 304 -21.37 2.39 -11.50
CA ALA A 304 -21.19 2.70 -12.92
C ALA A 304 -21.37 4.21 -13.21
N THR A 305 -22.38 4.83 -12.61
CA THR A 305 -22.63 6.28 -12.72
C THR A 305 -21.47 7.09 -12.12
N ILE A 306 -20.99 6.69 -10.94
CA ILE A 306 -19.89 7.34 -10.24
C ILE A 306 -18.60 7.25 -11.08
N ARG A 307 -18.29 6.05 -11.61
CA ARG A 307 -17.13 5.84 -12.49
C ARG A 307 -17.19 6.73 -13.73
N ALA A 308 -18.35 6.80 -14.39
CA ALA A 308 -18.53 7.66 -15.55
C ALA A 308 -18.37 9.15 -15.21
N ARG A 309 -18.93 9.60 -14.08
CA ARG A 309 -18.85 11.00 -13.62
C ARG A 309 -17.43 11.44 -13.31
N HIS A 310 -16.68 10.58 -12.62
CA HIS A 310 -15.33 10.89 -12.14
C HIS A 310 -14.22 10.38 -13.06
N ASN A 311 -14.56 9.85 -14.24
CA ASN A 311 -13.63 9.27 -15.21
C ASN A 311 -12.74 8.17 -14.61
N ILE A 312 -13.34 7.25 -13.86
CA ILE A 312 -12.66 6.14 -13.21
C ILE A 312 -12.82 4.90 -14.07
N LEU A 313 -11.69 4.32 -14.47
CA LEU A 313 -11.64 3.00 -15.07
C LEU A 313 -11.47 1.95 -13.95
N PRO A 314 -12.17 0.81 -13.99
CA PRO A 314 -11.93 -0.25 -13.02
C PRO A 314 -10.54 -0.86 -13.20
N PHE A 315 -9.98 -1.38 -12.11
CA PHE A 315 -8.73 -2.12 -12.12
C PHE A 315 -8.86 -3.38 -12.98
N GLU A 316 -7.88 -3.60 -13.82
CA GLU A 316 -7.69 -4.81 -14.60
C GLU A 316 -6.27 -5.32 -14.36
N SER A 317 -6.13 -6.62 -14.16
CA SER A 317 -4.86 -7.28 -13.92
C SER A 317 -4.66 -8.41 -14.91
N LEU A 318 -3.38 -8.74 -15.19
CA LEU A 318 -3.02 -9.94 -15.94
C LEU A 318 -3.53 -11.22 -15.28
N TYR A 319 -3.62 -11.22 -13.94
CA TYR A 319 -4.04 -12.39 -13.17
C TYR A 319 -5.47 -12.22 -12.66
N PRO A 320 -6.26 -13.33 -12.56
CA PRO A 320 -7.58 -13.26 -11.97
C PRO A 320 -7.48 -12.90 -10.48
N ALA A 321 -8.47 -12.15 -10.00
CA ALA A 321 -8.49 -11.64 -8.63
C ALA A 321 -8.36 -12.74 -7.57
N ASP A 322 -8.99 -13.88 -7.81
CA ASP A 322 -9.13 -15.02 -6.92
C ASP A 322 -8.12 -16.13 -7.21
N LEU A 323 -7.00 -15.83 -7.88
CA LEU A 323 -5.99 -16.83 -8.25
C LEU A 323 -5.46 -17.64 -7.05
N ILE A 324 -5.19 -16.97 -5.93
CA ILE A 324 -4.64 -17.62 -4.72
C ILE A 324 -5.71 -18.49 -4.07
N GLU A 325 -6.94 -18.00 -3.98
CA GLU A 325 -8.10 -18.71 -3.46
C GLU A 325 -8.44 -19.95 -4.32
N GLN A 326 -8.30 -19.85 -5.64
CA GLN A 326 -8.44 -20.98 -6.56
C GLN A 326 -7.42 -22.08 -6.27
N PHE A 327 -6.16 -21.73 -6.00
CA PHE A 327 -5.14 -22.72 -5.61
C PHE A 327 -5.43 -23.33 -4.23
N ALA A 328 -5.87 -22.54 -3.26
CA ALA A 328 -6.20 -23.02 -1.92
C ALA A 328 -7.41 -23.96 -1.92
N SER A 329 -8.41 -23.72 -2.77
CA SER A 329 -9.59 -24.60 -2.91
C SER A 329 -9.34 -25.89 -3.69
N ALA A 330 -8.22 -25.97 -4.43
CA ALA A 330 -7.81 -27.14 -5.21
C ALA A 330 -6.83 -28.07 -4.47
N ALA A 331 -6.30 -27.64 -3.33
CA ALA A 331 -5.37 -28.40 -2.46
C ALA A 331 -6.12 -29.22 -1.41
#